data_AF-A0A5B8ICN8-F1
#
_entry.id   AF-A0A5B8ICN8-F1
#
_cell.length_a   1.000
_cell.length_b   1.000
_cell.length_c   1.000
_cell.angle_alpha   90.00
_cell.angle_beta   90.00
_cell.angle_gamma   90.00
#
_symmetry.space_group_name_H-M   'P 1'
#
loop_
_entity.id
_entity.type
_entity.pdbx_description
1 polymer ?
#
loop_
_entity_poly.entity_id
_entity_poly.type
_entity_poly.pdbx_seq_one_letter_code
_entity_poly.pdbx_strand_id
1 'polypeptide(L)' 'MLLDEHTALGGEPGTGWDLHEWRHSGPTHLGEGGASLLMLMAKSRHKKAENVRKYFHPSPEAIAEVTSLLAPG' A
#
# COMPACT_ATOMS: atom_id res chain seq x y z
N MET A 1 -4.67 -23.45 2.35
CA MET A 1 -4.33 -22.77 1.07
C MET A 1 -2.81 -22.69 0.93
N LEU A 2 -2.26 -22.31 -0.24
CA LEU A 2 -0.80 -22.29 -0.48
C LEU A 2 0.01 -21.58 0.62
N LEU A 3 -0.48 -20.42 1.11
CA LEU A 3 0.22 -19.71 2.18
C LEU A 3 0.10 -20.43 3.52
N ASP A 4 -1.02 -21.06 3.83
CA ASP A 4 -1.18 -21.81 5.09
C ASP A 4 -0.19 -22.97 5.18
N GLU A 5 0.02 -23.68 4.07
CA GLU A 5 0.99 -24.78 3.96
C GLU A 5 2.43 -24.34 4.24
N HIS A 6 2.73 -23.04 4.13
CA HIS A 6 4.08 -22.49 4.30
C HIS A 6 4.20 -21.55 5.51
N THR A 7 3.10 -21.30 6.23
CA THR A 7 3.07 -20.39 7.38
C THR A 7 2.57 -21.04 8.66
N ALA A 8 2.02 -22.26 8.60
CA ALA A 8 1.72 -23.05 9.79
C ALA A 8 3.03 -23.44 10.52
N LEU A 9 3.12 -23.10 11.81
CA LEU A 9 4.30 -23.35 12.64
C LEU A 9 3.88 -23.99 13.96
N GLY A 10 4.55 -25.06 14.39
CA GLY A 10 4.35 -25.65 15.71
C GLY A 10 2.95 -26.23 15.98
N GLY A 11 2.17 -26.54 14.94
CA GLY A 11 0.79 -27.00 15.07
C GLY A 11 -0.26 -25.88 15.05
N GLU A 12 0.17 -24.61 14.98
CA GLU A 12 -0.72 -23.47 14.80
C GLU A 12 -1.22 -23.37 13.35
N PRO A 13 -2.47 -22.89 13.14
CA PRO A 13 -2.98 -22.57 11.81
C PRO A 13 -2.09 -21.57 11.07
N GLY A 14 -2.04 -21.69 9.75
CA GLY A 14 -1.38 -20.70 8.90
C GLY A 14 -2.08 -19.34 8.90
N THR A 15 -1.52 -18.37 8.18
CA THR A 15 -2.01 -16.98 8.17
C THR A 15 -3.48 -16.80 7.77
N GLY A 16 -4.08 -17.78 7.07
CA GLY A 16 -5.42 -17.68 6.51
C GLY A 16 -5.51 -16.77 5.28
N TRP A 17 -4.39 -16.17 4.87
CA TRP A 17 -4.35 -15.25 3.74
C TRP A 17 -4.24 -16.01 2.42
N ASP A 18 -4.86 -15.46 1.38
CA ASP A 18 -4.54 -15.83 0.01
C ASP A 18 -3.32 -15.05 -0.53
N LEU A 19 -2.83 -15.44 -1.71
CA LEU A 19 -1.71 -14.74 -2.36
C LEU A 19 -2.04 -13.29 -2.73
N HIS A 20 -3.31 -12.98 -2.95
CA HIS A 20 -3.77 -11.65 -3.34
C HIS A 20 -3.70 -10.68 -2.15
N GLU A 21 -4.16 -11.12 -0.97
CA GLU A 21 -4.05 -10.43 0.30
C GLU A 21 -2.59 -10.22 0.70
N TRP A 22 -1.76 -11.27 0.60
CA TRP A 22 -0.32 -11.13 0.85
C TRP A 22 0.34 -10.13 -0.08
N ARG A 23 0.05 -10.19 -1.39
CA ARG A 23 0.57 -9.21 -2.37
C ARG A 23 0.14 -7.78 -2.01
N HIS A 24 -1.05 -7.62 -1.43
CA HIS A 24 -1.59 -6.32 -1.04
C HIS A 24 -0.93 -5.73 0.22
N SER A 25 -0.35 -6.54 1.10
CA SER A 25 0.42 -6.04 2.27
C SER A 25 1.59 -5.13 1.87
N GLY A 26 2.30 -5.45 0.79
CA GLY A 26 3.46 -4.70 0.31
C GLY A 26 3.16 -3.21 0.01
N PRO A 27 2.25 -2.89 -0.93
CA PRO A 27 1.87 -1.50 -1.17
C PRO A 27 1.17 -0.84 0.02
N THR A 28 0.48 -1.57 0.90
CA THR A 28 -0.07 -1.01 2.14
C THR A 28 1.04 -0.43 3.02
N HIS A 29 2.04 -1.23 3.37
CA HIS A 29 3.13 -0.77 4.25
C HIS A 29 4.00 0.32 3.61
N LEU A 30 4.20 0.26 2.29
CA LEU A 30 4.87 1.36 1.59
C LEU A 30 4.05 2.66 1.65
N GLY A 31 2.72 2.55 1.53
CA GLY A 31 1.80 3.67 1.68
C GLY A 31 1.86 4.32 3.06
N GLU A 32 1.78 3.49 4.10
CA GLU A 32 1.95 3.90 5.50
C GLU A 32 3.32 4.55 5.75
N GLY A 33 4.35 4.09 5.06
CA GLY A 33 5.70 4.68 5.07
C GLY A 33 5.86 5.94 4.21
N GLY A 34 4.80 6.50 3.64
CA GLY A 34 4.82 7.74 2.86
C GLY A 34 5.36 7.58 1.43
N ALA A 35 5.35 6.38 0.87
CA ALA A 35 5.80 6.18 -0.51
C ALA A 35 4.96 6.99 -1.50
N SER A 36 5.63 7.57 -2.51
CA SER A 36 4.94 8.32 -3.57
C SER A 36 4.04 7.41 -4.42
N LEU A 37 3.03 8.01 -5.04
CA LEU A 37 2.14 7.32 -5.99
C LEU A 37 2.92 6.56 -7.07
N LEU A 38 3.99 7.14 -7.61
CA LEU A 38 4.82 6.51 -8.64
C LEU A 38 5.58 5.27 -8.11
N MET A 39 6.08 5.32 -6.87
CA MET A 39 6.71 4.17 -6.23
C MET A 39 5.71 3.04 -5.98
N LEU A 40 4.50 3.38 -5.53
CA LEU A 40 3.41 2.41 -5.35
C LEU A 40 3.03 1.76 -6.69
N MET A 41 2.92 2.54 -7.77
CA MET A 41 2.66 2.02 -9.11
C MET A 41 3.79 1.10 -9.59
N ALA A 42 5.05 1.51 -9.42
CA ALA A 42 6.20 0.69 -9.80
C ALA A 42 6.24 -0.64 -9.04
N LYS A 43 6.06 -0.61 -7.70
CA LYS A 43 6.04 -1.81 -6.86
C LYS A 43 4.92 -2.78 -7.24
N SER A 44 3.73 -2.24 -7.48
CA SER A 44 2.52 -3.04 -7.72
C SER A 44 2.26 -3.35 -9.20
N ARG A 45 3.02 -2.73 -10.11
CA ARG A 45 2.90 -2.80 -11.58
C ARG A 45 1.55 -2.34 -12.13
N HIS A 46 0.82 -1.50 -11.39
CA HIS A 46 -0.42 -0.90 -11.90
C HIS A 46 -0.09 0.22 -12.90
N LYS A 47 -0.80 0.22 -14.03
CA LYS A 47 -0.67 1.25 -15.07
C LYS A 47 -1.54 2.48 -14.80
N LYS A 48 -2.58 2.34 -13.97
CA LYS A 48 -3.53 3.40 -13.67
C LYS A 48 -3.47 3.78 -12.20
N ALA A 49 -3.38 5.08 -11.91
CA ALA A 49 -3.30 5.61 -10.56
C ALA A 49 -4.52 5.24 -9.69
N GLU A 50 -5.72 5.19 -10.30
CA GLU A 50 -6.96 4.79 -9.64
C GLU A 50 -6.87 3.43 -8.92
N ASN A 51 -6.08 2.49 -9.45
CA ASN A 51 -5.94 1.14 -8.89
C ASN A 51 -5.00 1.05 -7.68
N VAL A 52 -4.20 2.08 -7.43
CA VAL A 52 -3.26 2.14 -6.29
C VAL A 52 -3.60 3.23 -5.28
N ARG A 53 -4.59 4.08 -5.58
CA ARG A 53 -4.97 5.24 -4.77
C ARG A 53 -5.25 4.87 -3.31
N LYS A 54 -5.80 3.68 -3.03
CA LYS A 54 -6.10 3.22 -1.66
C LYS A 54 -4.86 3.07 -0.77
N TYR A 55 -3.67 2.97 -1.36
CA TYR A 55 -2.38 2.88 -0.67
C TYR A 55 -1.66 4.22 -0.55
N PHE A 56 -2.16 5.26 -1.22
CA PHE A 56 -1.49 6.56 -1.20
C PHE A 56 -2.01 7.39 -0.03
N HIS A 57 -1.18 7.54 1.00
CA HIS A 57 -1.50 8.26 2.23
C HIS A 57 -0.59 9.50 2.36
N PRO A 58 -0.93 10.62 1.68
CA PRO A 58 -0.14 11.85 1.79
C PRO A 58 -0.17 12.39 3.23
N SER A 59 0.96 12.94 3.68
CA SER A 59 1.02 13.54 5.02
C SER A 59 0.20 14.83 5.08
N PRO A 60 -0.30 15.22 6.26
CA PRO A 60 -0.96 16.50 6.46
C PRO A 60 -0.12 17.70 5.98
N GLU A 61 1.20 17.65 6.17
CA GLU A 61 2.14 18.70 5.75
C GLU A 61 2.19 18.83 4.22
N ALA A 62 2.27 17.70 3.51
CA ALA A 62 2.25 17.70 2.04
C ALA A 62 0.91 18.25 1.49
N ILE A 63 -0.21 17.94 2.16
CA ILE A 63 -1.52 18.50 1.82
C ILE A 63 -1.52 20.02 2.07
N ALA A 64 -1.01 20.47 3.23
CA ALA A 64 -0.95 21.88 3.59
C ALA A 64 -0.08 22.68 2.62
N GLU A 65 1.09 22.15 2.25
CA GLU A 65 2.00 22.76 1.27
C GLU A 65 1.29 22.97 -0.08
N VAL A 66 0.70 21.92 -0.65
CA VAL A 66 -0.04 22.03 -1.91
C VAL A 66 -1.23 22.98 -1.80
N THR A 67 -1.95 22.96 -0.66
CA THR A 67 -3.08 23.86 -0.44
C THR A 67 -2.64 25.32 -0.35
N SER A 68 -1.48 25.60 0.25
CA SER A 68 -0.93 26.96 0.35
C SER A 68 -0.59 27.56 -1.02
N LEU A 69 -0.13 26.74 -1.96
CA LEU A 69 0.14 27.16 -3.35
C LEU A 69 -1.13 27.53 -4.11
N LEU A 70 -2.28 27.05 -3.66
CA LEU A 70 -3.58 27.30 -4.27
C LEU A 70 -4.37 28.42 -3.57
N ALA A 71 -3.84 28.97 -2.47
CA ALA A 71 -4.50 30.06 -1.77
C ALA A 71 -4.45 31.36 -2.61
N PRO A 72 -5.55 32.13 -2.69
CA PRO A 72 -5.53 33.44 -3.33
C PRO A 72 -4.59 34.38 -2.55
N GLY A 73 -3.78 35.14 -3.29
CA GLY A 73 -2.85 36.14 -2.74
C GLY A 73 -3.54 37.39 -2.20
#